data_AF-A0A1W9SHY6-F1
#
_entry.id   AF-A0A1W9SHY6-F1
#
_cell.length_a   1.000
_cell.length_b   1.000
_cell.length_c   1.000
_cell.angle_alpha   90.00
_cell.angle_beta   90.00
_cell.angle_gamma   90.00
#
_symmetry.space_group_name_H-M   'P 1'
#
loop_
_entity.id
_entity.type
_entity.pdbx_description
1 polymer ?
#
loop_
_entity_poly.entity_id
_entity_poly.type
_entity_poly.pdbx_seq_one_letter_code
_entity_poly.pdbx_strand_id
1 'polypeptide(L)'
;MYLMKKIAPIIISFTLFVFSNSYSQKTNSLETLQVEITNLINQTKHSIVTVSSISTHSYTIDKNEGFISLFGNNVEERKGKLWIIGSGIIYNEQGYIITKSSTLSNFEEIKVTLCDSTEYDAKFIGNDEATGLAVIKIEAENLKPATLGNSDDVPVYSMVYIVGNSMGISSYASFGIINSITSDKVFIISAPINPGSNGAGVFNLKGELIGLISAQITPNVSSASFANFNYSIQNGIAASSNRLQQITNEIIQFHLQPIGWLGIDLDVDSLARGKIIVSHIIPGSPAQKSGLKTGDWLLKYNESFFKSLDQFANLIEKTKPGTIISIDFIRAGRPLKVFPRITNKKRSVINPQKSAKSSTDFSSYSSRISQQQKIVDEEILLQLLNRINALENEVSVLKSKLKKVPQ
;
A
#
# COMPACT_ATOMS: atom_id res chain seq x y z
N MET A 1 -55.53 16.47 -56.11
CA MET A 1 -55.99 17.00 -54.80
C MET A 1 -56.71 15.96 -53.92
N TYR A 2 -57.44 14.99 -54.49
CA TYR A 2 -58.17 13.96 -53.73
C TYR A 2 -57.27 12.90 -53.07
N LEU A 3 -56.17 12.52 -53.73
CA LEU A 3 -55.23 11.50 -53.24
C LEU A 3 -54.43 11.95 -52.00
N MET A 4 -54.01 13.22 -51.95
CA MET A 4 -53.28 13.79 -50.80
C MET A 4 -54.15 13.88 -49.55
N LYS A 5 -55.47 14.07 -49.67
CA LYS A 5 -56.40 14.08 -48.53
C LYS A 5 -56.59 12.70 -47.88
N LYS A 6 -56.41 11.61 -48.63
CA LYS A 6 -56.49 10.24 -48.09
C LYS A 6 -55.19 9.77 -47.44
N ILE A 7 -54.04 10.27 -47.90
CA ILE A 7 -52.72 9.83 -47.42
C ILE A 7 -52.27 10.63 -46.18
N ALA A 8 -52.66 11.90 -46.07
CA ALA A 8 -52.34 12.77 -44.93
C ALA A 8 -52.65 12.16 -43.54
N PRO A 9 -53.84 11.58 -43.26
CA PRO A 9 -54.12 11.00 -41.95
C PRO A 9 -53.29 9.75 -41.66
N ILE A 10 -52.90 8.99 -42.69
CA ILE A 10 -52.05 7.78 -42.54
C ILE A 10 -50.62 8.19 -42.21
N ILE A 11 -50.08 9.22 -42.89
CA ILE A 11 -48.75 9.75 -42.59
C ILE A 11 -48.72 10.35 -41.18
N ILE A 12 -49.75 11.11 -40.78
CA ILE A 12 -49.87 11.70 -39.44
C ILE A 12 -50.01 10.61 -38.37
N SER A 13 -50.78 9.55 -38.62
CA SER A 13 -50.90 8.41 -37.70
C SER A 13 -49.61 7.59 -37.62
N PHE A 14 -48.88 7.45 -38.72
CA PHE A 14 -47.61 6.73 -38.75
C PHE A 14 -46.50 7.54 -38.08
N THR A 15 -46.44 8.85 -38.27
CA THR A 15 -45.52 9.72 -37.52
C THR A 15 -45.89 9.76 -36.04
N LEU A 16 -47.17 9.88 -35.68
CA LEU A 16 -47.60 9.77 -34.28
C LEU A 16 -47.27 8.41 -33.65
N PHE A 17 -47.35 7.31 -34.41
CA PHE A 17 -46.98 5.96 -33.95
C PHE A 17 -45.45 5.78 -33.80
N VAL A 18 -44.65 6.36 -34.69
CA VAL A 18 -43.18 6.38 -34.57
C VAL A 18 -42.74 7.30 -33.42
N PHE A 19 -43.40 8.45 -33.24
CA PHE A 19 -43.15 9.34 -32.10
C PHE A 19 -43.61 8.74 -30.77
N SER A 20 -44.73 8.01 -30.71
CA SER A 20 -45.19 7.37 -29.47
C SER A 20 -44.34 6.17 -29.07
N ASN A 21 -43.82 5.40 -30.04
CA ASN A 21 -42.82 4.35 -29.75
C ASN A 21 -41.45 4.94 -29.35
N SER A 22 -41.08 6.10 -29.89
CA SER A 22 -39.86 6.81 -29.48
C SER A 22 -39.96 7.47 -28.09
N TYR A 23 -41.18 7.68 -27.57
CA TYR A 23 -41.42 8.28 -26.26
C TYR A 23 -41.59 7.26 -25.12
N SER A 24 -41.51 5.96 -25.41
CA SER A 24 -41.69 4.89 -24.42
C SER A 24 -40.45 4.01 -24.21
N GLN A 25 -39.26 4.58 -24.30
CA GLN A 25 -38.10 4.05 -23.56
C GLN A 25 -37.74 5.01 -22.44
N LYS A 26 -38.59 5.04 -21.41
CA LYS A 26 -38.17 5.49 -20.09
C LYS A 26 -37.43 4.33 -19.42
N THR A 27 -36.31 3.91 -20.01
CA THR A 27 -35.34 3.07 -19.29
C THR A 27 -34.81 3.95 -18.17
N ASN A 28 -35.02 3.55 -16.92
CA ASN A 28 -34.45 4.24 -15.77
C ASN A 28 -32.94 4.37 -16.00
N SER A 29 -32.46 5.58 -16.27
CA SER A 29 -31.04 5.84 -16.58
C SER A 29 -30.09 5.31 -15.50
N LEU A 30 -30.59 5.20 -14.27
CA LEU A 30 -29.90 4.59 -13.14
C LEU A 30 -29.78 3.06 -13.23
N GLU A 31 -30.80 2.37 -13.77
CA GLU A 31 -30.74 0.93 -14.00
C GLU A 31 -29.73 0.59 -15.10
N THR A 32 -29.70 1.37 -16.18
CA THR A 32 -28.68 1.22 -17.24
C THR A 32 -27.28 1.41 -16.67
N LEU A 33 -27.06 2.46 -15.88
CA LEU A 33 -25.77 2.73 -15.24
C LEU A 33 -25.35 1.58 -14.31
N GLN A 34 -26.28 1.03 -13.53
CA GLN A 34 -26.01 -0.13 -12.66
C GLN A 34 -25.58 -1.36 -13.48
N VAL A 35 -26.26 -1.64 -14.58
CA VAL A 35 -25.93 -2.76 -15.48
C VAL A 35 -24.54 -2.58 -16.08
N GLU A 36 -24.23 -1.39 -16.59
CA GLU A 36 -22.92 -1.09 -17.20
C GLU A 36 -21.78 -1.19 -16.19
N ILE A 37 -21.97 -0.66 -14.97
CA ILE A 37 -21.01 -0.82 -13.87
C ILE A 37 -20.79 -2.31 -13.54
N THR A 38 -21.88 -3.08 -13.48
CA THR A 38 -21.80 -4.51 -13.17
C THR A 38 -21.02 -5.27 -14.26
N ASN A 39 -21.22 -4.92 -15.52
CA ASN A 39 -20.51 -5.50 -16.65
C ASN A 39 -19.01 -5.16 -16.60
N LEU A 40 -18.65 -3.90 -16.33
CA LEU A 40 -17.27 -3.45 -16.18
C LEU A 40 -16.53 -4.23 -15.08
N ILE A 41 -17.15 -4.38 -13.90
CA ILE A 41 -16.57 -5.14 -12.79
C ILE A 41 -16.46 -6.63 -13.14
N ASN A 42 -17.49 -7.21 -13.76
CA ASN A 42 -17.46 -8.62 -14.15
C ASN A 42 -16.41 -8.93 -15.23
N GLN A 43 -16.15 -7.98 -16.12
CA GLN A 43 -15.09 -8.11 -17.11
C GLN A 43 -13.70 -8.04 -16.46
N THR A 44 -13.48 -7.04 -15.60
CA THR A 44 -12.15 -6.79 -15.01
C THR A 44 -11.77 -7.76 -13.91
N LYS A 45 -12.72 -8.28 -13.12
CA LYS A 45 -12.44 -9.18 -11.98
C LYS A 45 -11.64 -10.43 -12.35
N HIS A 46 -11.74 -10.91 -13.58
CA HIS A 46 -10.98 -12.07 -14.05
C HIS A 46 -9.47 -11.82 -14.17
N SER A 47 -9.06 -10.56 -14.27
CA SER A 47 -7.65 -10.15 -14.27
C SER A 47 -7.11 -9.89 -12.86
N ILE A 48 -7.94 -10.01 -11.83
CA ILE A 48 -7.61 -9.72 -10.44
C ILE A 48 -7.45 -11.02 -9.66
N VAL A 49 -6.38 -11.11 -8.87
CA VAL A 49 -6.07 -12.29 -8.07
C VAL A 49 -5.84 -11.93 -6.61
N THR A 50 -6.02 -12.90 -5.73
CA THR A 50 -5.50 -12.83 -4.36
C THR A 50 -4.04 -13.27 -4.38
N VAL A 51 -3.18 -12.50 -3.71
CA VAL A 51 -1.79 -12.88 -3.46
C VAL A 51 -1.64 -13.06 -1.96
N SER A 52 -1.24 -14.25 -1.53
CA SER A 52 -0.93 -14.52 -0.13
C SER A 52 0.51 -15.01 0.02
N SER A 53 1.22 -14.46 0.98
CA SER A 53 2.54 -14.95 1.37
C SER A 53 2.51 -15.52 2.78
N ILE A 54 3.20 -16.64 2.96
CA ILE A 54 3.22 -17.40 4.21
C ILE A 54 4.65 -17.36 4.74
N SER A 55 4.81 -17.02 6.02
CA SER A 55 6.10 -17.07 6.70
C SER A 55 5.98 -17.72 8.07
N THR A 56 6.93 -18.56 8.46
CA THR A 56 6.95 -19.16 9.79
C THR A 56 7.73 -18.26 10.75
N HIS A 57 7.05 -17.74 11.77
CA HIS A 57 7.68 -16.97 12.84
C HIS A 57 7.72 -17.81 14.13
N SER A 58 8.91 -17.93 14.71
CA SER A 58 9.06 -18.33 16.10
C SER A 58 8.70 -17.14 16.99
N TYR A 59 7.78 -17.35 17.92
CA TYR A 59 7.50 -16.41 18.99
C TYR A 59 7.60 -17.15 20.32
N THR A 60 8.25 -16.51 21.27
CA THR A 60 8.39 -17.00 22.64
C THR A 60 7.20 -16.52 23.45
N ILE A 61 6.41 -17.46 23.96
CA ILE A 61 5.37 -17.17 24.94
C ILE A 61 6.00 -17.38 26.31
N ASP A 62 6.05 -16.33 27.12
CA ASP A 62 6.30 -16.47 28.54
C ASP A 62 5.02 -17.02 29.18
N LYS A 63 5.08 -18.26 29.69
CA LYS A 63 3.93 -18.89 30.35
C LYS A 63 3.62 -18.31 31.73
N ASN A 64 4.49 -17.46 32.25
CA ASN A 64 4.27 -16.85 33.56
C ASN A 64 3.66 -15.46 33.40
N GLU A 65 2.37 -15.33 33.71
CA GLU A 65 1.79 -14.00 33.94
C GLU A 65 2.12 -13.49 35.34
N GLY A 66 2.45 -12.20 35.46
CA GLY A 66 2.67 -11.53 36.74
C GLY A 66 3.96 -11.92 37.47
N PHE A 67 3.94 -11.78 38.81
CA PHE A 67 5.12 -11.85 39.70
C PHE A 67 5.90 -13.18 39.63
N ILE A 68 5.30 -14.24 39.05
CA ILE A 68 5.90 -15.58 38.88
C ILE A 68 6.98 -15.61 37.80
N SER A 69 6.96 -14.66 36.83
CA SER A 69 8.01 -14.49 35.81
C SER A 69 9.40 -14.21 36.40
N LEU A 70 9.47 -13.73 37.66
CA LEU A 70 10.73 -13.43 38.37
C LEU A 70 11.43 -14.67 38.93
N PHE A 71 10.75 -15.83 39.00
CA PHE A 71 11.23 -17.03 39.68
C PHE A 71 11.48 -18.23 38.76
N GLY A 72 11.31 -18.09 37.45
CA GLY A 72 11.67 -19.13 36.49
C GLY A 72 11.31 -18.79 35.05
N ASN A 73 12.26 -18.97 34.13
CA ASN A 73 12.07 -18.79 32.70
C ASN A 73 11.57 -20.10 32.06
N ASN A 74 10.27 -20.38 32.14
CA ASN A 74 9.64 -21.41 31.30
C ASN A 74 9.20 -20.78 29.99
N VAL A 75 10.18 -20.45 29.15
CA VAL A 75 9.98 -19.87 27.83
C VAL A 75 9.72 -21.00 26.85
N GLU A 76 8.50 -21.09 26.32
CA GLU A 76 8.16 -22.05 25.26
C GLU A 76 8.23 -21.33 23.91
N GLU A 77 9.12 -21.81 23.03
CA GLU A 77 9.20 -21.33 21.67
C GLU A 77 8.10 -21.98 20.83
N ARG A 78 7.12 -21.20 20.37
CA ARG A 78 6.08 -21.67 19.45
C ARG A 78 6.33 -21.14 18.04
N LYS A 79 6.13 -21.99 17.05
CA LYS A 79 6.15 -21.61 15.64
C LYS A 79 4.72 -21.33 15.19
N GLY A 80 4.47 -20.13 14.67
CA GLY A 80 3.21 -19.75 14.04
C GLY A 80 3.42 -19.37 12.58
N LYS A 81 2.40 -19.60 11.74
CA LYS A 81 2.37 -19.11 10.37
C LYS A 81 1.75 -17.71 10.34
N LEU A 82 2.48 -16.75 9.81
CA LEU A 82 1.98 -15.42 9.51
C LEU A 82 1.58 -15.36 8.03
N TRP A 83 0.36 -14.90 7.77
CA TRP A 83 -0.19 -14.72 6.44
C TRP A 83 -0.25 -13.22 6.12
N ILE A 84 0.34 -12.82 4.99
CA ILE A 84 0.15 -11.49 4.44
C ILE A 84 -0.66 -11.65 3.16
N ILE A 85 -1.83 -11.01 3.11
CA ILE A 85 -2.75 -11.12 1.98
C ILE A 85 -2.90 -9.75 1.32
N GLY A 86 -2.87 -9.74 -0.01
CA GLY A 86 -3.09 -8.57 -0.84
C GLY A 86 -3.74 -8.95 -2.17
N SER A 87 -3.91 -7.95 -3.03
CA SER A 87 -4.39 -8.15 -4.39
C SER A 87 -3.23 -8.22 -5.37
N GLY A 88 -3.45 -8.80 -6.54
CA GLY A 88 -2.54 -8.74 -7.68
C GLY A 88 -3.30 -8.65 -9.00
N ILE A 89 -2.57 -8.29 -10.05
CA ILE A 89 -3.11 -8.13 -11.41
C ILE A 89 -2.38 -9.06 -12.36
N ILE A 90 -3.13 -9.87 -13.10
CA ILE A 90 -2.61 -10.68 -14.20
C ILE A 90 -2.13 -9.73 -15.31
N TYR A 91 -0.82 -9.72 -15.54
CA TYR A 91 -0.19 -8.82 -16.50
C TYR A 91 -0.21 -9.38 -17.93
N ASN A 92 -0.03 -10.69 -18.09
CA ASN A 92 -0.01 -11.35 -19.39
C ASN A 92 -0.41 -12.83 -19.30
N GLU A 93 -0.60 -13.45 -20.47
CA GLU A 93 -1.04 -14.85 -20.59
C GLU A 93 0.03 -15.86 -20.12
N GLN A 94 1.29 -15.44 -20.06
CA GLN A 94 2.40 -16.25 -19.54
C GLN A 94 2.37 -16.38 -18.01
N GLY A 95 1.40 -15.77 -17.32
CA GLY A 95 1.20 -15.90 -15.88
C GLY A 95 2.02 -14.97 -15.02
N TYR A 96 2.57 -13.88 -15.58
CA TYR A 96 3.16 -12.82 -14.78
C TYR A 96 2.07 -12.00 -14.10
N ILE A 97 2.27 -11.71 -12.81
CA ILE A 97 1.32 -10.99 -11.96
C ILE A 97 2.05 -9.85 -11.27
N ILE A 98 1.46 -8.65 -11.31
CA ILE A 98 1.95 -7.47 -10.61
C ILE A 98 1.24 -7.37 -9.26
N THR A 99 2.00 -7.13 -8.20
CA THR A 99 1.47 -6.88 -6.86
C THR A 99 2.36 -5.90 -6.09
N LYS A 100 2.03 -5.63 -4.83
CA LYS A 100 2.84 -4.81 -3.93
C LYS A 100 3.94 -5.65 -3.29
N SER A 101 5.16 -5.13 -3.26
CA SER A 101 6.32 -5.82 -2.68
C SER A 101 6.16 -6.12 -1.19
N SER A 102 5.44 -5.27 -0.44
CA SER A 102 5.18 -5.52 0.98
C SER A 102 4.33 -6.77 1.23
N THR A 103 3.50 -7.17 0.25
CA THR A 103 2.72 -8.42 0.30
C THR A 103 3.65 -9.64 0.28
N LEU A 104 4.87 -9.49 -0.22
CA LEU A 104 5.88 -10.55 -0.40
C LEU A 104 7.04 -10.37 0.59
N SER A 105 6.77 -10.00 1.83
CA SER A 105 7.81 -9.80 2.84
C SER A 105 8.14 -11.11 3.57
N ASN A 106 9.41 -11.54 3.57
CA ASN A 106 9.90 -12.70 4.32
C ASN A 106 9.14 -14.01 4.06
N PHE A 107 8.71 -14.25 2.81
CA PHE A 107 7.91 -15.42 2.45
C PHE A 107 8.74 -16.71 2.37
N GLU A 108 8.16 -17.80 2.86
CA GLU A 108 8.56 -19.17 2.57
C GLU A 108 7.82 -19.67 1.32
N GLU A 109 6.54 -19.32 1.21
CA GLU A 109 5.64 -19.75 0.14
C GLU A 109 4.81 -18.54 -0.33
N ILE A 110 4.54 -18.47 -1.64
CA ILE A 110 3.62 -17.50 -2.23
C ILE A 110 2.54 -18.29 -2.96
N LYS A 111 1.28 -18.03 -2.59
CA LYS A 111 0.11 -18.56 -3.29
C LYS A 111 -0.62 -17.44 -4.02
N VAL A 112 -1.18 -17.79 -5.15
CA VAL A 112 -2.09 -16.94 -5.93
C VAL A 112 -3.42 -17.66 -6.07
N THR A 113 -4.51 -16.99 -5.71
CA THR A 113 -5.87 -17.49 -5.90
C THR A 113 -6.56 -16.69 -6.99
N LEU A 114 -7.00 -17.37 -8.06
CA LEU A 114 -7.76 -16.75 -9.14
C LEU A 114 -9.20 -16.46 -8.73
N CYS A 115 -9.94 -15.72 -9.55
CA CYS A 115 -11.34 -15.34 -9.26
C CYS A 115 -12.31 -16.53 -9.19
N ASP A 116 -11.93 -17.70 -9.74
CA ASP A 116 -12.68 -18.96 -9.69
C ASP A 116 -12.29 -19.84 -8.48
N SER A 117 -11.53 -19.26 -7.53
CA SER A 117 -10.99 -19.93 -6.34
C SER A 117 -9.90 -20.98 -6.61
N THR A 118 -9.41 -21.11 -7.85
CA THR A 118 -8.27 -21.97 -8.15
C THR A 118 -6.99 -21.37 -7.57
N GLU A 119 -6.21 -22.18 -6.85
CA GLU A 119 -4.97 -21.77 -6.20
C GLU A 119 -3.74 -22.30 -6.96
N TYR A 120 -2.71 -21.45 -7.08
CA TYR A 120 -1.44 -21.76 -7.73
C TYR A 120 -0.27 -21.37 -6.83
N ASP A 121 0.80 -22.18 -6.89
CA ASP A 121 2.11 -21.77 -6.42
C ASP A 121 2.70 -20.68 -7.30
N ALA A 122 3.21 -19.62 -6.69
CA ALA A 122 3.82 -18.51 -7.38
C ALA A 122 5.32 -18.43 -7.11
N LYS A 123 6.08 -18.23 -8.19
CA LYS A 123 7.52 -17.93 -8.13
C LYS A 123 7.70 -16.42 -8.08
N PHE A 124 8.55 -15.98 -7.17
CA PHE A 124 8.99 -14.59 -7.15
C PHE A 124 9.94 -14.31 -8.31
N ILE A 125 9.66 -13.28 -9.12
CA ILE A 125 10.48 -12.89 -10.28
C ILE A 125 11.39 -11.71 -9.93
N GLY A 126 10.84 -10.69 -9.28
CA GLY A 126 11.60 -9.50 -8.90
C GLY A 126 10.73 -8.41 -8.29
N ASN A 127 11.38 -7.37 -7.77
CA ASN A 127 10.69 -6.20 -7.24
C ASN A 127 11.50 -4.92 -7.45
N ASP A 128 10.80 -3.81 -7.56
CA ASP A 128 11.41 -2.48 -7.51
C ASP A 128 11.16 -1.88 -6.13
N GLU A 129 12.22 -1.68 -5.36
CA GLU A 129 12.13 -1.12 -4.00
C GLU A 129 11.68 0.34 -4.01
N ALA A 130 12.02 1.10 -5.06
CA ALA A 130 11.71 2.52 -5.14
C ALA A 130 10.20 2.77 -5.24
N THR A 131 9.50 1.98 -6.04
CA THR A 131 8.04 2.06 -6.22
C THR A 131 7.26 1.13 -5.32
N GLY A 132 7.90 0.12 -4.73
CA GLY A 132 7.22 -0.88 -3.91
C GLY A 132 6.40 -1.88 -4.72
N LEU A 133 6.73 -2.07 -6.00
CA LEU A 133 6.09 -3.02 -6.91
C LEU A 133 6.86 -4.34 -6.93
N ALA A 134 6.15 -5.44 -7.10
CA ALA A 134 6.74 -6.75 -7.29
C ALA A 134 6.04 -7.52 -8.40
N VAL A 135 6.80 -8.40 -9.05
CA VAL A 135 6.31 -9.32 -10.08
C VAL A 135 6.52 -10.74 -9.60
N ILE A 136 5.46 -11.53 -9.69
CA ILE A 136 5.47 -12.98 -9.44
C ILE A 136 4.98 -13.70 -10.69
N LYS A 137 5.22 -15.01 -10.78
CA LYS A 137 4.77 -15.84 -11.90
C LYS A 137 4.09 -17.10 -11.38
N ILE A 138 2.95 -17.43 -11.98
CA ILE A 138 2.29 -18.73 -11.84
C ILE A 138 2.42 -19.53 -13.14
N GLU A 139 2.23 -20.85 -13.04
CA GLU A 139 2.06 -21.72 -14.21
C GLU A 139 0.57 -22.09 -14.29
N ALA A 140 -0.16 -21.40 -15.17
CA ALA A 140 -1.59 -21.55 -15.36
C ALA A 140 -1.96 -21.26 -16.82
N GLU A 141 -3.03 -21.87 -17.31
CA GLU A 141 -3.55 -21.67 -18.66
C GLU A 141 -4.83 -20.84 -18.64
N ASN A 142 -5.24 -20.30 -19.79
CA ASN A 142 -6.48 -19.54 -19.95
C ASN A 142 -6.62 -18.32 -19.02
N LEU A 143 -5.49 -17.72 -18.65
CA LEU A 143 -5.47 -16.49 -17.88
C LEU A 143 -6.08 -15.33 -18.69
N LYS A 144 -6.72 -14.39 -17.99
CA LYS A 144 -7.30 -13.18 -18.59
C LYS A 144 -6.53 -11.95 -18.10
N PRO A 145 -5.54 -11.46 -18.85
CA PRO A 145 -4.76 -10.30 -18.43
C PRO A 145 -5.60 -9.03 -18.38
N ALA A 146 -5.18 -8.07 -17.56
CA ALA A 146 -5.76 -6.73 -17.58
C ALA A 146 -5.37 -6.00 -18.87
N THR A 147 -6.33 -5.39 -19.54
CA THR A 147 -6.05 -4.48 -20.65
C THR A 147 -5.37 -3.22 -20.11
N LEU A 148 -4.14 -2.93 -20.52
CA LEU A 148 -3.43 -1.73 -20.08
C LEU A 148 -3.95 -0.48 -20.80
N GLY A 149 -4.24 0.57 -20.04
CA GLY A 149 -4.55 1.90 -20.57
C GLY A 149 -3.34 2.82 -20.53
N ASN A 150 -3.38 3.91 -21.30
CA ASN A 150 -2.36 4.96 -21.23
C ASN A 150 -2.64 5.91 -20.05
N SER A 151 -1.87 5.77 -18.98
CA SER A 151 -1.96 6.63 -17.80
C SER A 151 -1.48 8.07 -18.00
N ASP A 152 -0.68 8.34 -19.05
CA ASP A 152 -0.20 9.71 -19.33
C ASP A 152 -1.31 10.63 -19.87
N ASP A 153 -2.35 10.04 -20.47
CA ASP A 153 -3.48 10.76 -21.05
C ASP A 153 -4.63 10.96 -20.04
N VAL A 154 -4.48 10.48 -18.81
CA VAL A 154 -5.55 10.53 -17.80
C VAL A 154 -5.62 11.91 -17.15
N PRO A 155 -6.73 12.66 -17.33
CA PRO A 155 -6.85 13.96 -16.69
C PRO A 155 -7.16 13.85 -15.19
N VAL A 156 -6.76 14.88 -14.44
CA VAL A 156 -7.24 15.08 -13.07
C VAL A 156 -8.77 15.21 -13.09
N TYR A 157 -9.41 14.72 -12.03
CA TYR A 157 -10.86 14.58 -11.87
C TYR A 157 -11.53 13.50 -12.73
N SER A 158 -10.73 12.62 -13.35
CA SER A 158 -11.27 11.41 -13.99
C SER A 158 -11.92 10.49 -12.97
N MET A 159 -13.11 9.98 -13.31
CA MET A 159 -13.76 8.91 -12.57
C MET A 159 -13.02 7.60 -12.83
N VAL A 160 -12.81 6.84 -11.75
CA VAL A 160 -12.12 5.56 -11.78
C VAL A 160 -12.88 4.55 -10.94
N TYR A 161 -12.63 3.28 -11.20
CA TYR A 161 -13.03 2.21 -10.29
C TYR A 161 -11.84 1.32 -9.96
N ILE A 162 -11.88 0.76 -8.77
CA ILE A 162 -10.80 -0.01 -8.15
C ILE A 162 -11.34 -1.40 -7.93
N VAL A 163 -10.63 -2.41 -8.42
CA VAL A 163 -11.00 -3.82 -8.21
C VAL A 163 -9.84 -4.55 -7.56
N GLY A 164 -10.12 -5.23 -6.45
CA GLY A 164 -9.14 -6.03 -5.72
C GLY A 164 -9.75 -7.34 -5.23
N ASN A 165 -8.90 -8.24 -4.74
CA ASN A 165 -9.31 -9.54 -4.22
C ASN A 165 -8.41 -9.95 -3.05
N SER A 166 -8.64 -9.39 -1.86
CA SER A 166 -7.80 -9.63 -0.68
C SER A 166 -8.39 -10.56 0.38
N MET A 167 -9.58 -11.10 0.15
CA MET A 167 -10.22 -12.05 1.09
C MET A 167 -10.40 -13.45 0.50
N GLY A 168 -10.01 -13.70 -0.75
CA GLY A 168 -10.08 -15.02 -1.40
C GLY A 168 -11.49 -15.56 -1.66
N ILE A 169 -12.54 -14.86 -1.22
CA ILE A 169 -13.95 -15.27 -1.38
C ILE A 169 -14.61 -14.56 -2.55
N SER A 170 -14.40 -13.25 -2.68
CA SER A 170 -14.95 -12.45 -3.78
C SER A 170 -14.13 -11.19 -4.01
N SER A 171 -14.02 -10.79 -5.28
CA SER A 171 -13.47 -9.48 -5.62
C SER A 171 -14.34 -8.37 -5.03
N TYR A 172 -13.72 -7.33 -4.50
CA TYR A 172 -14.41 -6.11 -4.11
C TYR A 172 -14.21 -5.04 -5.19
N ALA A 173 -15.17 -4.14 -5.30
CA ALA A 173 -15.08 -2.97 -6.17
C ALA A 173 -15.29 -1.69 -5.35
N SER A 174 -14.59 -0.63 -5.73
CA SER A 174 -14.74 0.71 -5.16
C SER A 174 -14.69 1.76 -6.26
N PHE A 175 -15.43 2.85 -6.12
CA PHE A 175 -15.46 3.95 -7.09
C PHE A 175 -14.80 5.18 -6.50
N GLY A 176 -14.14 5.96 -7.35
CA GLY A 176 -13.44 7.15 -6.93
C GLY A 176 -13.13 8.11 -8.05
N ILE A 177 -12.39 9.15 -7.68
CA ILE A 177 -11.95 10.21 -8.58
C ILE A 177 -10.46 10.47 -8.35
N ILE A 178 -9.71 10.71 -9.42
CA ILE A 178 -8.31 11.15 -9.34
C ILE A 178 -8.29 12.63 -8.91
N ASN A 179 -7.87 12.92 -7.70
CA ASN A 179 -7.77 14.28 -7.17
C ASN A 179 -6.52 15.02 -7.66
N SER A 180 -5.40 14.33 -7.81
CA SER A 180 -4.16 14.92 -8.30
C SER A 180 -3.22 13.85 -8.87
N ILE A 181 -2.29 14.31 -9.70
CA ILE A 181 -1.23 13.50 -10.30
C ILE A 181 0.10 14.19 -9.97
N THR A 182 1.02 13.46 -9.33
CA THR A 182 2.34 14.00 -8.99
C THR A 182 3.27 14.08 -10.22
N SER A 183 4.39 14.78 -10.11
CA SER A 183 5.45 14.78 -11.13
C SER A 183 5.91 13.37 -11.50
N ASP A 184 5.92 12.48 -10.52
CA ASP A 184 6.39 11.10 -10.63
C ASP A 184 5.29 10.15 -11.13
N LYS A 185 4.20 10.71 -11.68
CA LYS A 185 3.06 9.99 -12.25
C LYS A 185 2.38 9.07 -11.23
N VAL A 186 2.25 9.55 -9.99
CA VAL A 186 1.48 8.89 -8.93
C VAL A 186 0.12 9.54 -8.83
N PHE A 187 -0.94 8.74 -8.80
CA PHE A 187 -2.31 9.22 -8.66
C PHE A 187 -2.70 9.28 -7.18
N ILE A 188 -3.30 10.40 -6.78
CA ILE A 188 -4.01 10.53 -5.51
C ILE A 188 -5.50 10.40 -5.81
N ILE A 189 -6.13 9.37 -5.27
CA ILE A 189 -7.51 8.98 -5.60
C ILE A 189 -8.38 9.15 -4.36
N SER A 190 -9.50 9.84 -4.46
CA SER A 190 -10.53 9.79 -3.42
C SER A 190 -11.41 8.58 -3.65
N ALA A 191 -11.27 7.54 -2.82
CA ALA A 191 -12.08 6.32 -2.91
C ALA A 191 -12.07 5.55 -1.58
N PRO A 192 -13.17 4.90 -1.18
CA PRO A 192 -13.13 3.93 -0.09
C PRO A 192 -12.15 2.80 -0.42
N ILE A 193 -11.01 2.76 0.26
CA ILE A 193 -9.99 1.72 0.11
C ILE A 193 -9.63 1.18 1.49
N ASN A 194 -9.35 -0.12 1.59
CA ASN A 194 -8.96 -0.77 2.83
C ASN A 194 -7.51 -1.30 2.74
N PRO A 195 -6.89 -1.74 3.85
CA PRO A 195 -5.53 -2.31 3.79
C PRO A 195 -5.37 -3.48 2.80
N GLY A 196 -6.43 -4.26 2.57
CA GLY A 196 -6.50 -5.31 1.57
C GLY A 196 -6.58 -4.80 0.12
N SER A 197 -6.79 -3.52 -0.10
CA SER A 197 -6.77 -2.89 -1.43
C SER A 197 -5.36 -2.72 -1.99
N ASN A 198 -4.31 -2.93 -1.20
CA ASN A 198 -2.95 -2.88 -1.69
C ASN A 198 -2.75 -3.93 -2.81
N GLY A 199 -2.25 -3.49 -3.96
CA GLY A 199 -2.13 -4.31 -5.17
C GLY A 199 -3.40 -4.38 -6.02
N ALA A 200 -4.48 -3.70 -5.64
CA ALA A 200 -5.70 -3.65 -6.44
C ALA A 200 -5.52 -2.77 -7.69
N GLY A 201 -6.23 -3.13 -8.75
CA GLY A 201 -6.15 -2.43 -10.03
C GLY A 201 -7.04 -1.20 -10.03
N VAL A 202 -6.53 -0.10 -10.59
CA VAL A 202 -7.28 1.14 -10.84
C VAL A 202 -7.60 1.19 -12.32
N PHE A 203 -8.89 1.24 -12.65
CA PHE A 203 -9.40 1.17 -14.02
C PHE A 203 -10.14 2.44 -14.39
N ASN A 204 -10.01 2.84 -15.66
CA ASN A 204 -10.86 3.86 -16.25
C ASN A 204 -12.22 3.26 -16.66
N LEU A 205 -13.18 4.10 -17.05
CA LEU A 205 -14.53 3.66 -17.44
C LEU A 205 -14.57 2.84 -18.75
N LYS A 206 -13.46 2.67 -19.46
CA LYS A 206 -13.33 1.75 -20.61
C LYS A 206 -12.92 0.32 -20.19
N GLY A 207 -12.61 0.11 -18.91
CA GLY A 207 -12.08 -1.15 -18.40
C GLY A 207 -10.58 -1.34 -18.60
N GLU A 208 -9.85 -0.26 -18.87
CA GLU A 208 -8.40 -0.29 -19.02
C GLU A 208 -7.73 0.01 -17.68
N LEU A 209 -6.73 -0.79 -17.31
CA LEU A 209 -5.89 -0.59 -16.14
C LEU A 209 -5.02 0.65 -16.35
N ILE A 210 -5.27 1.68 -15.54
CA ILE A 210 -4.51 2.94 -15.57
C ILE A 210 -3.61 3.10 -14.34
N GLY A 211 -3.72 2.22 -13.34
CA GLY A 211 -2.80 2.19 -12.21
C GLY A 211 -3.04 1.04 -11.25
N LEU A 212 -2.27 1.01 -10.17
CA LEU A 212 -2.33 -0.01 -9.12
C LEU A 212 -2.18 0.66 -7.76
N ILE A 213 -3.07 0.33 -6.82
CA ILE A 213 -3.08 0.87 -5.46
C ILE A 213 -1.82 0.43 -4.73
N SER A 214 -0.94 1.38 -4.43
CA SER A 214 0.33 1.14 -3.75
C SER A 214 0.26 1.45 -2.26
N ALA A 215 -0.58 2.39 -1.84
CA ALA A 215 -0.75 2.74 -0.43
C ALA A 215 -2.09 3.46 -0.20
N GLN A 216 -2.45 3.56 1.09
CA GLN A 216 -3.51 4.41 1.57
C GLN A 216 -2.90 5.55 2.39
N ILE A 217 -3.47 6.75 2.25
CA ILE A 217 -3.20 7.87 3.14
C ILE A 217 -4.28 7.83 4.22
N THR A 218 -3.87 7.47 5.44
CA THR A 218 -4.70 7.66 6.64
C THR A 218 -4.19 8.92 7.34
N PRO A 219 -5.01 9.97 7.48
CA PRO A 219 -4.66 11.10 8.33
C PRO A 219 -4.33 10.59 9.73
N ASN A 220 -3.13 10.89 10.23
CA ASN A 220 -2.82 10.72 11.64
C ASN A 220 -3.61 11.75 12.44
N VAL A 221 -4.83 11.42 12.86
CA VAL A 221 -5.50 12.12 13.95
C VAL A 221 -4.89 11.63 15.26
N SER A 222 -3.73 12.19 15.62
CA SER A 222 -3.18 12.07 16.97
C SER A 222 -4.01 12.93 17.92
N SER A 223 -5.19 12.49 18.32
CA SER A 223 -5.96 13.10 19.41
C SER A 223 -6.92 12.08 20.00
N ALA A 224 -6.54 11.55 21.16
CA ALA A 224 -7.30 10.64 22.00
C ALA A 224 -8.56 11.28 22.62
N SER A 225 -9.31 12.10 21.88
CA SER A 225 -10.50 12.80 22.40
C SER A 225 -11.70 12.85 21.45
N PHE A 226 -11.58 12.32 20.22
CA PHE A 226 -12.73 12.09 19.33
C PHE A 226 -12.69 10.67 18.75
N ALA A 227 -12.76 9.68 19.63
CA ALA A 227 -12.61 8.26 19.29
C ALA A 227 -13.79 7.64 18.49
N ASN A 228 -14.74 8.41 17.94
CA ASN A 228 -15.93 7.82 17.29
C ASN A 228 -16.39 8.48 15.97
N PHE A 229 -15.58 9.35 15.35
CA PHE A 229 -15.88 9.84 13.99
C PHE A 229 -14.71 9.54 13.05
N ASN A 230 -14.65 8.29 12.57
CA ASN A 230 -13.75 7.88 11.48
C ASN A 230 -14.27 8.40 10.12
N TYR A 231 -14.34 9.71 9.94
CA TYR A 231 -14.47 10.32 8.60
C TYR A 231 -13.07 10.62 8.06
N SER A 232 -12.27 9.58 7.86
CA SER A 232 -11.12 9.71 6.96
C SER A 232 -11.66 9.64 5.54
N ILE A 233 -11.57 10.73 4.79
CA ILE A 233 -11.55 10.64 3.33
C ILE A 233 -10.36 9.73 3.01
N GLN A 234 -10.67 8.49 2.62
CA GLN A 234 -9.65 7.49 2.32
C GLN A 234 -9.05 7.88 0.97
N ASN A 235 -7.87 8.48 1.00
CA ASN A 235 -7.13 8.78 -0.22
C ASN A 235 -6.25 7.58 -0.56
N GLY A 236 -6.44 7.02 -1.74
CA GLY A 236 -5.55 6.03 -2.34
C GLY A 236 -4.39 6.68 -3.04
N ILE A 237 -3.24 6.03 -2.95
CA ILE A 237 -2.06 6.31 -3.77
C ILE A 237 -1.98 5.18 -4.78
N ALA A 238 -1.95 5.51 -6.07
CA ALA A 238 -1.78 4.52 -7.13
C ALA A 238 -0.56 4.83 -8.00
N ALA A 239 0.22 3.80 -8.30
CA ALA A 239 1.26 3.87 -9.33
C ALA A 239 0.59 3.78 -10.71
N SER A 240 0.95 4.67 -11.63
CA SER A 240 0.40 4.75 -12.99
C SER A 240 0.77 3.56 -13.87
N SER A 241 -0.13 3.14 -14.77
CA SER A 241 0.04 1.95 -15.62
C SER A 241 1.27 2.00 -16.53
N ASN A 242 1.63 3.16 -17.08
CA ASN A 242 2.83 3.29 -17.92
C ASN A 242 4.09 3.00 -17.10
N ARG A 243 4.15 3.49 -15.85
CA ARG A 243 5.22 3.19 -14.90
C ARG A 243 5.22 1.70 -14.51
N LEU A 244 4.03 1.13 -14.23
CA LEU A 244 3.89 -0.30 -13.95
C LEU A 244 4.44 -1.14 -15.10
N GLN A 245 4.08 -0.82 -16.34
CA GLN A 245 4.48 -1.53 -17.54
C GLN A 245 6.00 -1.49 -17.71
N GLN A 246 6.61 -0.30 -17.58
CA GLN A 246 8.06 -0.15 -17.66
C GLN A 246 8.78 -1.03 -16.63
N ILE A 247 8.42 -0.89 -15.36
CA ILE A 247 9.06 -1.63 -14.26
C ILE A 247 8.84 -3.14 -14.41
N THR A 248 7.64 -3.55 -14.79
CA THR A 248 7.31 -4.97 -14.97
C THR A 248 8.15 -5.58 -16.08
N ASN A 249 8.29 -4.88 -17.21
CA ASN A 249 9.13 -5.34 -18.32
C ASN A 249 10.61 -5.41 -17.93
N GLU A 250 11.12 -4.42 -17.21
CA GLU A 250 12.48 -4.42 -16.68
C GLU A 250 12.69 -5.61 -15.70
N ILE A 251 11.75 -5.86 -14.80
CA ILE A 251 11.81 -7.00 -13.86
C ILE A 251 11.79 -8.33 -14.62
N ILE A 252 10.92 -8.50 -15.61
CA ILE A 252 10.81 -9.73 -16.40
C ILE A 252 12.09 -9.96 -17.22
N GLN A 253 12.64 -8.91 -17.84
CA GLN A 253 13.82 -9.01 -18.67
C GLN A 253 15.08 -9.27 -17.84
N PHE A 254 15.29 -8.53 -16.77
CA PHE A 254 16.54 -8.55 -16.00
C PHE A 254 16.48 -9.41 -14.74
N HIS A 255 15.31 -9.98 -14.42
CA HIS A 255 15.09 -10.74 -13.19
C HIS A 255 15.64 -9.97 -11.98
N LEU A 256 15.14 -8.74 -11.76
CA LEU A 256 15.57 -7.86 -10.66
C LEU A 256 15.22 -8.50 -9.31
N GLN A 257 16.05 -9.45 -8.88
CA GLN A 257 15.96 -10.11 -7.59
C GLN A 257 16.23 -9.08 -6.49
N PRO A 258 15.58 -9.16 -5.33
CA PRO A 258 15.82 -8.27 -4.21
C PRO A 258 17.28 -8.39 -3.82
N ILE A 259 17.98 -7.27 -3.89
CA ILE A 259 19.38 -7.19 -3.55
C ILE A 259 19.56 -7.36 -2.03
N GLY A 260 20.53 -8.18 -1.65
CA GLY A 260 20.91 -8.29 -0.26
C GLY A 260 21.49 -6.97 0.26
N TRP A 261 21.17 -6.65 1.51
CA TRP A 261 21.63 -5.47 2.20
C TRP A 261 22.11 -5.84 3.60
N LEU A 262 23.35 -5.42 3.90
CA LEU A 262 24.00 -5.62 5.19
C LEU A 262 23.98 -4.35 6.05
N GLY A 263 23.94 -3.17 5.42
CA GLY A 263 23.87 -1.86 6.07
C GLY A 263 25.18 -1.37 6.69
N ILE A 264 26.27 -1.46 5.92
CA ILE A 264 27.59 -0.92 6.27
C ILE A 264 28.11 -0.05 5.14
N ASP A 265 28.86 0.98 5.51
CA ASP A 265 29.73 1.70 4.59
C ASP A 265 31.16 1.18 4.81
N LEU A 266 31.89 1.04 3.71
CA LEU A 266 33.22 0.45 3.69
C LEU A 266 34.22 1.44 3.10
N ASP A 267 35.46 1.31 3.51
CA ASP A 267 36.59 2.03 2.94
C ASP A 267 37.79 1.10 2.76
N VAL A 268 38.79 1.55 2.01
CA VAL A 268 40.07 0.86 1.87
C VAL A 268 41.07 1.50 2.82
N ASP A 269 41.54 0.72 3.78
CA ASP A 269 42.59 1.17 4.69
C ASP A 269 43.94 1.18 3.95
N SER A 270 44.34 2.39 3.55
CA SER A 270 45.60 2.67 2.85
C SER A 270 46.84 2.36 3.70
N LEU A 271 46.72 2.37 5.03
CA LEU A 271 47.81 2.07 5.96
C LEU A 271 47.92 0.56 6.25
N ALA A 272 46.81 -0.19 6.12
CA ALA A 272 46.76 -1.63 6.37
C ALA A 272 46.86 -2.49 5.10
N ARG A 273 47.65 -2.07 4.11
CA ARG A 273 47.89 -2.79 2.83
C ARG A 273 46.62 -3.03 2.01
N GLY A 274 45.70 -2.08 1.99
CA GLY A 274 44.49 -2.17 1.15
C GLY A 274 43.41 -3.10 1.69
N LYS A 275 43.41 -3.35 3.01
CA LYS A 275 42.34 -4.11 3.66
C LYS A 275 41.04 -3.31 3.70
N ILE A 276 39.93 -4.03 3.62
CA ILE A 276 38.59 -3.45 3.64
C ILE A 276 38.18 -3.21 5.08
N ILE A 277 37.89 -1.97 5.43
CA ILE A 277 37.52 -1.54 6.78
C ILE A 277 36.07 -1.05 6.81
N VAL A 278 35.36 -1.36 7.89
CA VAL A 278 34.04 -0.79 8.15
C VAL A 278 34.20 0.66 8.58
N SER A 279 33.82 1.61 7.72
CA SER A 279 33.89 3.04 8.02
C SER A 279 32.68 3.52 8.80
N HIS A 280 31.49 2.99 8.50
CA HIS A 280 30.26 3.35 9.19
C HIS A 280 29.25 2.20 9.20
N ILE A 281 28.40 2.16 10.24
CA ILE A 281 27.34 1.17 10.38
C ILE A 281 26.00 1.89 10.44
N ILE A 282 25.11 1.53 9.53
CA ILE A 282 23.78 2.10 9.47
C ILE A 282 22.96 1.59 10.67
N PRO A 283 22.32 2.47 11.47
CA PRO A 283 21.49 2.05 12.60
C PRO A 283 20.33 1.13 12.17
N GLY A 284 20.03 0.12 12.98
CA GLY A 284 18.99 -0.87 12.74
C GLY A 284 19.31 -1.92 11.66
N SER A 285 20.49 -1.84 11.04
CA SER A 285 20.94 -2.73 9.99
C SER A 285 21.25 -4.16 10.48
N PRO A 286 21.30 -5.15 9.55
CA PRO A 286 21.82 -6.48 9.84
C PRO A 286 23.22 -6.48 10.46
N ALA A 287 24.12 -5.60 9.99
CA ALA A 287 25.47 -5.50 10.51
C ALA A 287 25.51 -5.02 11.97
N GLN A 288 24.70 -4.01 12.32
CA GLN A 288 24.63 -3.56 13.70
C GLN A 288 24.10 -4.69 14.61
N LYS A 289 23.04 -5.36 14.17
CA LYS A 289 22.41 -6.46 14.93
C LYS A 289 23.34 -7.67 15.09
N SER A 290 24.22 -7.92 14.12
CA SER A 290 25.22 -8.98 14.21
C SER A 290 26.44 -8.61 15.05
N GLY A 291 26.55 -7.35 15.49
CA GLY A 291 27.64 -6.90 16.36
C GLY A 291 28.91 -6.45 15.62
N LEU A 292 28.83 -6.18 14.30
CA LEU A 292 29.89 -5.45 13.60
C LEU A 292 30.02 -4.04 14.20
N LYS A 293 31.22 -3.46 14.10
CA LYS A 293 31.54 -2.11 14.57
C LYS A 293 32.39 -1.38 13.54
N THR A 294 32.31 -0.06 13.55
CA THR A 294 33.28 0.80 12.84
C THR A 294 34.69 0.43 13.27
N GLY A 295 35.60 0.33 12.31
CA GLY A 295 37.00 -0.08 12.51
C GLY A 295 37.26 -1.58 12.36
N ASP A 296 36.23 -2.40 12.11
CA ASP A 296 36.43 -3.82 11.82
C ASP A 296 37.06 -4.01 10.43
N TRP A 297 38.12 -4.81 10.33
CA TRP A 297 38.70 -5.21 9.05
C TRP A 297 38.06 -6.51 8.57
N LEU A 298 37.34 -6.46 7.46
CA LEU A 298 36.65 -7.64 6.92
C LEU A 298 37.61 -8.53 6.13
N LEU A 299 37.46 -9.85 6.25
CA LEU A 299 38.37 -10.84 5.67
C LEU A 299 37.66 -11.83 4.73
N LYS A 300 36.55 -12.42 5.20
CA LYS A 300 35.82 -13.44 4.44
C LYS A 300 34.33 -13.21 4.47
N TYR A 301 33.71 -13.51 3.35
CA TYR A 301 32.29 -13.69 3.20
C TYR A 301 32.07 -15.20 3.03
N ASN A 302 31.34 -15.81 3.97
CA ASN A 302 31.26 -17.25 4.12
C ASN A 302 32.67 -17.89 4.15
N GLU A 303 32.91 -18.88 3.29
CA GLU A 303 34.20 -19.56 3.20
C GLU A 303 35.18 -18.85 2.25
N SER A 304 34.73 -17.81 1.53
CA SER A 304 35.49 -17.16 0.46
C SER A 304 36.13 -15.84 0.90
N PHE A 305 37.41 -15.68 0.56
CA PHE A 305 38.09 -14.39 0.64
C PHE A 305 37.63 -13.47 -0.49
N PHE A 306 37.51 -12.19 -0.22
CA PHE A 306 37.29 -11.14 -1.21
C PHE A 306 38.45 -10.14 -1.20
N LYS A 307 38.71 -9.51 -2.33
CA LYS A 307 39.91 -8.69 -2.57
C LYS A 307 39.61 -7.21 -2.79
N SER A 308 38.35 -6.85 -3.04
CA SER A 308 37.93 -5.46 -3.31
C SER A 308 36.56 -5.15 -2.70
N LEU A 309 36.31 -3.84 -2.52
CA LEU A 309 35.01 -3.32 -2.08
C LEU A 309 33.89 -3.79 -3.02
N ASP A 310 34.12 -3.67 -4.34
CA ASP A 310 33.14 -4.07 -5.34
C ASP A 310 32.83 -5.57 -5.27
N GLN A 311 33.84 -6.42 -5.04
CA GLN A 311 33.61 -7.84 -4.90
C GLN A 311 32.76 -8.16 -3.67
N PHE A 312 33.05 -7.52 -2.53
CA PHE A 312 32.24 -7.69 -1.33
C PHE A 312 30.81 -7.17 -1.51
N ALA A 313 30.65 -5.97 -2.08
CA ALA A 313 29.34 -5.38 -2.37
C ALA A 313 28.51 -6.31 -3.26
N ASN A 314 29.10 -6.83 -4.35
CA ASN A 314 28.45 -7.78 -5.24
C ASN A 314 28.05 -9.09 -4.53
N LEU A 315 28.86 -9.60 -3.59
CA LEU A 315 28.51 -10.80 -2.81
C LEU A 315 27.30 -10.54 -1.91
N ILE A 316 27.26 -9.38 -1.25
CA ILE A 316 26.12 -8.98 -0.42
C ILE A 316 24.88 -8.79 -1.29
N GLU A 317 24.96 -8.05 -2.40
CA GLU A 317 23.82 -7.79 -3.28
C GLU A 317 23.23 -9.07 -3.88
N LYS A 318 24.07 -10.04 -4.24
CA LYS A 318 23.62 -11.36 -4.74
C LYS A 318 23.08 -12.28 -3.65
N THR A 319 23.23 -11.92 -2.37
CA THR A 319 22.71 -12.73 -1.27
C THR A 319 21.21 -12.50 -1.13
N LYS A 320 20.41 -13.55 -1.28
CA LYS A 320 18.95 -13.48 -1.06
C LYS A 320 18.64 -12.95 0.34
N PRO A 321 17.78 -11.92 0.49
CA PRO A 321 17.30 -11.49 1.80
C PRO A 321 16.67 -12.63 2.62
N GLY A 322 16.86 -12.60 3.93
CA GLY A 322 16.53 -13.67 4.87
C GLY A 322 17.67 -14.67 5.10
N THR A 323 18.65 -14.74 4.18
CA THR A 323 19.81 -15.62 4.31
C THR A 323 20.72 -15.18 5.44
N ILE A 324 21.18 -16.13 6.26
CA ILE A 324 22.24 -15.91 7.25
C ILE A 324 23.57 -16.20 6.57
N ILE A 325 24.46 -15.22 6.55
CA ILE A 325 25.82 -15.36 6.05
C ILE A 325 26.80 -15.36 7.22
N SER A 326 28.04 -15.79 7.01
CA SER A 326 29.12 -15.56 7.97
C SER A 326 30.10 -14.51 7.44
N ILE A 327 30.58 -13.65 8.33
CA ILE A 327 31.60 -12.66 8.04
C ILE A 327 32.74 -12.84 9.02
N ASP A 328 33.93 -13.12 8.50
CA ASP A 328 35.17 -13.15 9.28
C ASP A 328 35.80 -11.77 9.24
N PHE A 329 36.23 -11.27 10.39
CA PHE A 329 36.82 -9.95 10.51
C PHE A 329 37.88 -9.91 11.61
N ILE A 330 38.69 -8.86 11.63
CA ILE A 330 39.65 -8.56 12.69
C ILE A 330 39.19 -7.33 13.45
N ARG A 331 39.17 -7.42 14.77
CA ARG A 331 38.96 -6.29 15.67
C ARG A 331 40.06 -6.28 16.72
N ALA A 332 40.77 -5.16 16.85
CA ALA A 332 41.89 -5.01 17.78
C ALA A 332 42.90 -6.18 17.70
N GLY A 333 43.23 -6.60 16.47
CA GLY A 333 44.19 -7.68 16.20
C GLY A 333 43.67 -9.11 16.41
N ARG A 334 42.42 -9.31 16.85
CA ARG A 334 41.83 -10.63 17.08
C ARG A 334 40.88 -11.03 15.95
N PRO A 335 40.97 -12.27 15.41
CA PRO A 335 39.99 -12.78 14.45
C PRO A 335 38.67 -13.07 15.16
N LEU A 336 37.57 -12.63 14.55
CA LEU A 336 36.20 -12.80 15.01
C LEU A 336 35.31 -13.21 13.83
N LYS A 337 34.14 -13.77 14.14
CA LYS A 337 33.14 -14.20 13.17
C LYS A 337 31.75 -13.77 13.65
N VAL A 338 30.92 -13.28 12.73
CA VAL A 338 29.52 -12.90 12.99
C VAL A 338 28.60 -13.49 11.93
N PHE A 339 27.31 -13.61 12.26
CA PHE A 339 26.30 -14.24 11.42
C PHE A 339 25.12 -13.31 11.12
N PRO A 340 25.29 -12.24 10.32
CA PRO A 340 24.18 -11.35 9.99
C PRO A 340 23.14 -12.07 9.13
N ARG A 341 21.86 -11.89 9.48
CA ARG A 341 20.72 -12.19 8.59
C ARG A 341 20.56 -11.04 7.61
N ILE A 342 20.92 -11.25 6.36
CA ILE A 342 20.80 -10.26 5.29
C ILE A 342 19.33 -9.87 5.12
N THR A 343 19.06 -8.58 4.96
CA THR A 343 17.72 -8.09 4.66
C THR A 343 17.72 -7.38 3.31
N ASN A 344 16.56 -6.95 2.85
CA ASN A 344 16.48 -5.96 1.78
C ASN A 344 16.89 -4.57 2.29
N LYS A 345 17.25 -3.66 1.38
CA LYS A 345 17.66 -2.31 1.76
C LYS A 345 16.42 -1.53 2.21
N LYS A 346 16.15 -1.53 3.51
CA LYS A 346 15.11 -0.67 4.07
C LYS A 346 15.54 0.78 3.90
N ARG A 347 14.77 1.57 3.14
CA ARG A 347 14.84 3.03 3.21
C ARG A 347 14.55 3.40 4.65
N SER A 348 15.50 4.06 5.31
CA SER A 348 15.32 4.57 6.67
C SER A 348 14.08 5.46 6.66
N VAL A 349 13.02 5.03 7.35
CA VAL A 349 11.96 5.96 7.76
C VAL A 349 12.65 6.86 8.77
N ILE A 350 13.04 8.05 8.33
CA ILE A 350 13.43 9.12 9.23
C ILE A 350 12.23 9.32 10.15
N ASN A 351 12.36 8.88 11.40
CA ASN A 351 11.42 9.23 12.43
C ASN A 351 11.57 10.75 12.64
N PRO A 352 10.57 11.59 12.35
CA PRO A 352 10.70 13.06 12.41
C PRO A 352 11.09 13.58 13.80
N GLN A 353 11.06 12.73 14.82
CA GLN A 353 11.31 13.11 16.21
C GLN A 353 12.78 13.18 16.63
N LYS A 354 13.76 12.87 15.77
CA LYS A 354 15.20 12.92 16.16
C LYS A 354 16.16 13.71 15.27
N SER A 355 15.69 14.38 14.22
CA SER A 355 16.52 15.26 13.39
C SER A 355 15.94 16.69 13.31
N ALA A 356 15.80 17.34 14.46
CA ALA A 356 15.50 18.77 14.54
C ALA A 356 16.59 19.50 15.34
N LYS A 357 17.82 19.49 14.80
CA LYS A 357 18.89 20.41 15.17
C LYS A 357 19.74 20.74 13.93
N SER A 358 19.13 21.40 12.94
CA SER A 358 19.78 22.39 12.06
C SER A 358 18.87 22.74 10.89
N SER A 359 18.08 23.81 11.04
CA SER A 359 17.74 24.76 9.97
C SER A 359 16.66 25.69 10.51
N THR A 360 17.08 26.92 10.76
CA THR A 360 16.24 28.08 11.07
C THR A 360 15.20 28.34 9.97
N ASP A 361 14.10 28.99 10.36
CA ASP A 361 13.03 29.62 9.54
C ASP A 361 11.65 28.94 9.37
N PHE A 362 11.35 27.82 10.05
CA PHE A 362 9.97 27.29 10.09
C PHE A 362 9.18 27.63 11.39
N SER A 363 9.85 28.10 12.45
CA SER A 363 9.23 28.33 13.77
C SER A 363 8.37 29.60 13.86
N SER A 364 8.58 30.56 12.96
CA SER A 364 7.83 31.83 12.93
C SER A 364 6.45 31.68 12.27
N TYR A 365 6.29 30.72 11.35
CA TYR A 365 5.00 30.41 10.72
C TYR A 365 4.14 29.48 11.58
N SER A 366 4.75 28.47 12.22
CA SER A 366 4.02 27.53 13.09
C SER A 366 3.48 28.19 14.35
N SER A 367 4.22 29.14 14.94
CA SER A 367 3.78 29.87 16.14
C SER A 367 2.56 30.75 15.88
N ARG A 368 2.44 31.35 14.68
CA ARG A 368 1.27 32.15 14.29
C ARG A 368 0.02 31.30 14.06
N ILE A 369 0.16 30.13 13.43
CA ILE A 369 -0.96 29.19 13.22
C ILE A 369 -1.43 28.61 14.56
N SER A 370 -0.50 28.24 15.45
CA SER A 370 -0.86 27.74 16.78
C SER A 370 -1.53 28.80 17.66
N GLN A 371 -1.15 30.07 17.54
CA GLN A 371 -1.83 31.17 18.25
C GLN A 371 -3.22 31.44 17.65
N GLN A 372 -3.38 31.43 16.33
CA GLN A 372 -4.68 31.60 15.68
C GLN A 372 -5.64 30.43 15.97
N GLN A 373 -5.17 29.18 15.94
CA GLN A 373 -5.99 28.02 16.30
C GLN A 373 -6.44 28.07 17.77
N LYS A 374 -5.55 28.47 18.69
CA LYS A 374 -5.87 28.55 20.11
C LYS A 374 -6.93 29.63 20.41
N ILE A 375 -6.91 30.75 19.68
CA ILE A 375 -7.91 31.82 19.80
C ILE A 375 -9.27 31.37 19.24
N VAL A 376 -9.27 30.65 18.10
CA VAL A 376 -10.51 30.13 17.50
C VAL A 376 -11.16 29.06 18.39
N ASP A 377 -10.37 28.20 19.03
CA ASP A 377 -10.87 27.15 19.92
C ASP A 377 -11.49 27.72 21.22
N GLU A 378 -10.93 28.78 21.81
CA GLU A 378 -11.51 29.43 23.00
C GLU A 378 -12.82 30.15 22.70
N GLU A 379 -12.94 30.80 21.54
CA GLU A 379 -14.17 31.49 21.13
C GLU A 379 -15.31 30.50 20.87
N ILE A 380 -15.02 29.37 20.21
CA ILE A 380 -15.99 28.29 19.99
C ILE A 380 -16.40 27.65 21.33
N LEU A 381 -15.46 27.44 22.25
CA LEU A 381 -15.74 26.90 23.58
C LEU A 381 -16.67 27.84 24.37
N LEU A 382 -16.43 29.15 24.33
CA LEU A 382 -17.27 30.17 24.94
C LEU A 382 -18.68 30.21 24.32
N GLN A 383 -18.80 30.11 22.99
CA GLN A 383 -20.09 30.04 22.32
C GLN A 383 -20.88 28.78 22.72
N LEU A 384 -20.21 27.63 22.81
CA LEU A 384 -20.82 26.38 23.24
C LEU A 384 -21.26 26.42 24.71
N LEU A 385 -20.43 26.96 25.60
CA LEU A 385 -20.79 27.14 27.02
C LEU A 385 -21.99 28.07 27.20
N ASN A 386 -22.02 29.19 26.45
CA ASN A 386 -23.17 30.09 26.47
C ASN A 386 -24.44 29.42 25.92
N ARG A 387 -24.31 28.58 24.89
CA ARG A 387 -25.44 27.81 24.35
C ARG A 387 -25.95 26.75 25.33
N ILE A 388 -25.06 26.06 26.03
CA ILE A 388 -25.41 25.09 27.08
C ILE A 388 -26.16 25.80 28.21
N ASN A 389 -25.64 26.92 28.73
CA ASN A 389 -26.30 27.69 29.79
C ASN A 389 -27.68 28.22 29.36
N ALA A 390 -27.83 28.66 28.10
CA ALA A 390 -29.11 29.08 27.57
C ALA A 390 -30.12 27.92 27.50
N LEU A 391 -29.68 26.74 27.07
CA LEU A 391 -30.51 25.54 27.01
C LEU A 391 -30.91 25.06 28.42
N GLU A 392 -30.00 25.11 29.39
CA GLU A 392 -30.31 24.78 30.78
C GLU A 392 -31.38 25.70 31.38
N ASN A 393 -31.31 27.00 31.08
CA ASN A 393 -32.33 27.97 31.47
C ASN A 393 -33.68 27.69 30.78
N GLU A 394 -33.70 27.40 29.48
CA GLU A 394 -34.93 27.02 28.76
C GLU A 394 -35.55 25.75 29.34
N VAL A 395 -34.75 24.72 29.64
CA VAL A 395 -35.21 23.48 30.26
C VAL A 395 -35.74 23.74 31.68
N SER A 396 -35.10 24.61 32.46
CA SER A 396 -35.58 25.01 33.79
C SER A 396 -36.93 25.72 33.72
N VAL A 397 -37.10 26.65 32.79
CA VAL A 397 -38.37 27.34 32.54
C VAL A 397 -39.46 26.34 32.12
N LEU A 398 -39.16 25.41 31.22
CA LEU A 398 -40.11 24.38 30.79
C LEU A 398 -40.52 23.46 31.96
N LYS A 399 -39.57 23.04 32.79
CA LYS A 399 -39.86 22.28 34.02
C LYS A 399 -40.74 23.05 35.00
N SER A 400 -40.56 24.37 35.10
CA SER A 400 -41.39 25.22 35.96
C SER A 400 -42.84 25.35 35.46
N LYS A 401 -43.03 25.34 34.13
CA LYS A 401 -44.36 25.37 33.49
C LYS A 401 -45.09 24.04 33.64
N LEU A 402 -44.37 22.91 33.53
CA LEU A 402 -44.92 21.57 33.77
C LEU A 402 -45.41 21.36 35.22
N LYS A 403 -44.81 22.01 36.22
CA LYS A 403 -45.29 21.96 37.62
C LYS A 403 -46.55 22.78 37.90
N LYS A 404 -47.03 23.61 36.96
CA LYS A 404 -48.21 24.48 37.13
C LYS A 404 -49.45 23.99 36.38
N VAL A 405 -49.43 22.77 35.84
CA VAL A 405 -50.64 22.14 35.28
C VAL A 405 -51.36 21.44 36.44
N PRO A 406 -52.51 21.95 36.94
CA PRO A 406 -53.32 21.18 37.86
C PRO A 406 -53.80 19.89 37.16
N GLN A 407 -53.76 18.78 37.89
CA GLN A 407 -54.25 17.47 37.41
C GLN A 407 -55.73 17.51 37.02
#